data_AF-A0A7W1RYF3-F1
#
_entry.id   AF-A0A7W1RYF3-F1
#
_cell.length_a   1.000
_cell.length_b   1.000
_cell.length_c   1.000
_cell.angle_alpha   90.00
_cell.angle_beta   90.00
_cell.angle_gamma   90.00
#
_symmetry.space_group_name_H-M   'P 1'
#
loop_
_entity.id
_entity.type
_entity.pdbx_description
1 polymer ?
#
loop_
_entity_poly.entity_id
_entity_poly.type
_entity_poly.pdbx_seq_one_letter_code
_entity_poly.pdbx_strand_id
1 'polypeptide(L)'
;PPVAAKPAVEPAATAIAPNGTQRLAGQRLNNAQEQARRSLAANLSSIAEQALRAEEKKQSSQRLKKQSDRLARQQAEREGGVGDIGPAVLTGYGQREARNSLVWALGCGGVIGLVTAITLLVTWTGPRRAALDDYTEPVANNSHGYRRQQIVERGWLTTVAPVTRMDDVRIADAHDLPLGSAKDIFAELAALQPLVDKPVWAASEAASEIARRWDGKKSPADNVAALTKDGKMVALAHAQVIARLEETGIETEEAELVLRFYGPNASPAGAEIAKRLRAGEVPDRAEIASFSGMDGKLLMDHGGHYKQWPVEYEGRLLRFVGDGWPGEWRIIELRTRSRGQ
;
A
#
# COMPACT_ATOMS: atom_id res chain seq x y z
N PRO A 1 -43.74 12.10 72.31
CA PRO A 1 -43.06 11.09 73.16
C PRO A 1 -41.97 10.35 72.35
N PRO A 2 -40.85 9.96 72.97
CA PRO A 2 -39.54 10.44 72.54
C PRO A 2 -38.64 9.40 71.83
N VAL A 3 -37.74 9.95 71.01
CA VAL A 3 -36.28 9.69 70.90
C VAL A 3 -35.82 8.23 70.84
N ALA A 4 -35.31 7.83 69.67
CA ALA A 4 -34.29 6.80 69.54
C ALA A 4 -33.06 7.40 68.84
N ALA A 5 -32.02 7.64 69.64
CA ALA A 5 -30.73 8.16 69.24
C ALA A 5 -29.96 7.13 68.38
N LYS A 6 -29.32 7.60 67.30
CA LYS A 6 -28.31 6.85 66.55
C LYS A 6 -26.92 7.35 66.98
N PRO A 7 -25.97 6.44 67.27
CA PRO A 7 -24.67 6.81 67.80
C PRO A 7 -23.73 7.37 66.73
N ALA A 8 -22.86 8.28 67.17
CA ALA A 8 -21.78 8.89 66.41
C ALA A 8 -20.71 7.87 66.04
N VAL A 9 -20.26 7.91 64.78
CA VAL A 9 -19.10 7.17 64.29
C VAL A 9 -17.95 8.16 64.14
N GLU A 10 -16.88 7.88 64.88
CA GLU A 10 -15.56 8.50 64.86
C GLU A 10 -14.91 8.42 63.47
N PRO A 11 -14.28 9.49 62.95
CA PRO A 11 -13.48 9.40 61.73
C PRO A 11 -12.09 8.82 62.03
N ALA A 12 -11.82 7.62 61.54
CA ALA A 12 -10.47 7.05 61.50
C ALA A 12 -9.59 7.86 60.53
N ALA A 13 -8.57 8.51 61.08
CA ALA A 13 -7.52 9.17 60.33
C ALA A 13 -6.75 8.14 59.48
N THR A 14 -6.93 8.21 58.15
CA THR A 14 -6.11 7.45 57.21
C THR A 14 -4.86 8.27 56.89
N ALA A 15 -3.71 7.78 57.35
CA ALA A 15 -2.41 8.35 57.07
C ALA A 15 -2.08 8.22 55.58
N ILE A 16 -1.89 9.35 54.91
CA ILE A 16 -1.44 9.44 53.52
C ILE A 16 0.08 9.18 53.50
N ALA A 17 0.50 8.04 52.97
CA ALA A 17 1.90 7.76 52.67
C ALA A 17 2.36 8.59 51.45
N PRO A 18 3.57 9.18 51.46
CA PRO A 18 4.06 9.98 50.35
C PRO A 18 4.44 9.11 49.15
N ASN A 19 3.89 9.46 47.99
CA ASN A 19 4.12 8.86 46.67
C ASN A 19 5.62 8.78 46.30
N GLY A 20 6.19 7.58 46.36
CA GLY A 20 7.55 7.26 45.89
C GLY A 20 7.69 7.06 44.37
N THR A 21 6.61 7.13 43.60
CA THR A 21 6.60 6.77 42.16
C THR A 21 7.00 7.91 41.21
N GLN A 22 7.02 9.18 41.66
CA GLN A 22 7.36 10.31 40.78
C GLN A 22 8.85 10.44 40.46
N ARG A 23 9.76 9.87 41.27
CA ARG A 23 11.22 9.97 41.01
C ARG A 23 11.73 9.03 39.90
N LEU A 24 11.03 7.92 39.65
CA LEU A 24 11.42 6.93 38.63
C LEU A 24 11.03 7.37 37.20
N ALA A 25 9.97 8.16 37.05
CA ALA A 25 9.54 8.67 35.75
C ALA A 25 10.55 9.69 35.16
N GLY A 26 11.10 10.59 35.99
CA GLY A 26 12.10 11.56 35.56
C GLY A 26 13.45 10.93 35.15
N GLN A 27 13.88 9.87 35.86
CA GLN A 27 15.12 9.16 35.51
C GLN A 27 15.02 8.38 34.20
N ARG A 28 13.85 7.79 33.89
CA ARG A 28 13.63 7.10 32.61
C ARG A 28 13.63 8.05 31.41
N LEU A 29 13.09 9.27 31.59
CA LEU A 29 13.08 10.28 30.54
C LEU A 29 14.48 10.80 30.22
N ASN A 30 15.33 11.02 31.23
CA ASN A 30 16.73 11.41 31.02
C ASN A 30 17.54 10.33 30.30
N ASN A 31 17.37 9.05 30.66
CA ASN A 31 18.09 7.96 29.99
C ASN A 31 17.68 7.81 28.51
N ALA A 32 16.39 8.00 28.20
CA ALA A 32 15.91 7.99 26.81
C ALA A 32 16.46 9.17 26.00
N GLN A 33 16.55 10.36 26.60
CA GLN A 33 17.15 11.54 25.95
C GLN A 33 18.66 11.38 25.71
N GLU A 34 19.39 10.79 26.65
CA GLU A 34 20.82 10.50 26.46
C GLU A 34 21.06 9.44 25.38
N GLN A 35 20.23 8.39 25.33
CA GLN A 35 20.30 7.37 24.28
C GLN A 35 19.99 7.97 22.89
N ALA A 36 18.99 8.85 22.80
CA ALA A 36 18.69 9.57 21.56
C ALA A 36 19.84 10.50 21.11
N ARG A 37 20.51 11.18 22.06
CA ARG A 37 21.69 12.00 21.74
C ARG A 37 22.87 11.15 21.26
N ARG A 38 23.10 9.98 21.86
CA ARG A 38 24.17 9.06 21.43
C ARG A 38 23.91 8.46 20.06
N SER A 39 22.66 8.08 19.74
CA SER A 39 22.32 7.57 18.41
C SER A 39 22.41 8.65 17.33
N LEU A 40 22.00 9.89 17.63
CA LEU A 40 22.19 11.02 16.73
C LEU A 40 23.68 11.33 16.49
N ALA A 41 24.52 11.29 17.53
CA ALA A 41 25.96 11.50 17.38
C ALA A 41 26.61 10.43 16.49
N ALA A 42 26.24 9.15 16.67
CA ALA A 42 26.72 8.05 15.83
C ALA A 42 26.24 8.13 14.38
N ASN A 43 25.02 8.60 14.15
CA ASN A 43 24.51 8.82 12.80
C ASN A 43 25.23 10.00 12.11
N LEU A 44 25.48 11.09 12.84
CA LEU A 44 26.21 12.24 12.29
C LEU A 44 27.66 11.90 11.94
N SER A 45 28.36 11.10 12.76
CA SER A 45 29.72 10.65 12.44
C SER A 45 29.74 9.73 11.21
N SER A 46 28.78 8.82 11.09
CA SER A 46 28.64 7.95 9.90
C SER A 46 28.34 8.75 8.63
N ILE A 47 27.45 9.75 8.70
CA ILE A 47 27.15 10.63 7.58
C ILE A 47 28.37 11.48 7.19
N ALA A 48 29.13 11.99 8.17
CA ALA A 48 30.35 12.74 7.91
C ALA A 48 31.43 11.88 7.24
N GLU A 49 31.62 10.63 7.68
CA GLU A 49 32.55 9.71 7.03
C GLU A 49 32.12 9.34 5.60
N GLN A 50 30.81 9.15 5.37
CA GLN A 50 30.30 8.89 4.02
C GLN A 50 30.48 10.11 3.10
N ALA A 51 30.28 11.32 3.62
CA ALA A 51 30.51 12.56 2.89
C ALA A 51 32.00 12.72 2.52
N LEU A 52 32.92 12.48 3.45
CA LEU A 52 34.36 12.52 3.19
C LEU A 52 34.79 11.49 2.14
N ARG A 53 34.30 10.25 2.22
CA ARG A 53 34.58 9.21 1.21
C ARG A 53 34.02 9.56 -0.17
N ALA A 54 32.87 10.23 -0.23
CA ALA A 54 32.29 10.70 -1.48
C ALA A 54 33.12 11.85 -2.09
N GLU A 55 33.67 12.72 -1.25
CA GLU A 55 34.55 13.81 -1.68
C GLU A 55 35.91 13.30 -2.17
N GLU A 56 36.52 12.33 -1.47
CA GLU A 56 37.75 11.65 -1.92
C GLU A 56 37.56 10.96 -3.28
N LYS A 57 36.42 10.30 -3.52
CA LYS A 57 36.08 9.71 -4.83
C LYS A 57 35.91 10.76 -5.93
N LYS A 58 35.36 11.94 -5.61
CA LYS A 58 35.29 13.06 -6.56
C LYS A 58 36.67 13.65 -6.87
N GLN A 59 37.54 13.78 -5.88
CA GLN A 59 38.90 14.27 -6.08
C GLN A 59 39.77 13.28 -6.87
N SER A 60 39.68 11.97 -6.60
CA SER A 60 40.44 10.95 -7.32
C SER A 60 40.00 10.83 -8.78
N SER A 61 38.70 10.87 -9.05
CA SER A 61 38.16 10.90 -10.42
C SER A 61 38.56 12.17 -11.19
N GLN A 62 38.61 13.33 -10.55
CA GLN A 62 39.12 14.56 -11.18
C GLN A 62 40.63 14.49 -11.47
N ARG A 63 41.43 13.88 -10.58
CA ARG A 63 42.87 13.68 -10.80
C ARG A 63 43.11 12.72 -11.97
N LEU A 64 42.36 11.62 -12.05
CA LEU A 64 42.43 10.66 -13.16
C LEU A 64 42.04 11.31 -14.49
N LYS A 65 40.98 12.13 -14.54
CA LYS A 65 40.62 12.90 -15.74
C LYS A 65 41.72 13.87 -16.18
N LYS A 66 42.32 14.60 -15.24
CA LYS A 66 43.44 15.51 -15.56
C LYS A 66 44.67 14.75 -16.06
N GLN A 67 44.90 13.51 -15.59
CA GLN A 67 46.01 12.68 -16.04
C GLN A 67 45.73 12.06 -17.43
N SER A 68 44.50 11.60 -17.69
CA SER A 68 44.08 11.11 -19.00
C SER A 68 44.12 12.22 -20.06
N ASP A 69 43.67 13.44 -19.72
CA ASP A 69 43.71 14.57 -20.65
C ASP A 69 45.16 14.98 -21.00
N ARG A 70 46.09 14.86 -20.05
CA ARG A 70 47.52 15.09 -20.31
C ARG A 70 48.12 14.03 -21.22
N LEU A 71 47.77 12.76 -21.02
CA LEU A 71 48.22 11.67 -21.89
C LEU A 71 47.61 11.78 -23.30
N ALA A 72 46.33 12.15 -23.40
CA ALA A 72 45.66 12.38 -24.68
C ALA A 72 46.28 13.55 -25.45
N ARG A 73 46.64 14.65 -24.77
CA ARG A 73 47.36 15.78 -25.40
C ARG A 73 48.77 15.40 -25.85
N GLN A 74 49.49 14.60 -25.06
CA GLN A 74 50.82 14.10 -25.46
C GLN A 74 50.75 13.12 -26.65
N GLN A 75 49.65 12.38 -26.81
CA GLN A 75 49.43 11.55 -27.99
C GLN A 75 49.03 12.40 -29.22
N ALA A 76 48.17 13.41 -29.04
CA ALA A 76 47.80 14.33 -30.12
C ALA A 76 49.00 15.15 -30.65
N GLU A 77 49.95 15.53 -29.79
CA GLU A 77 51.18 16.22 -30.21
C GLU A 77 52.18 15.31 -30.94
N ARG A 78 52.09 13.98 -30.80
CA ARG A 78 52.92 13.02 -31.55
C ARG A 78 52.37 12.67 -32.93
N GLU A 79 51.09 12.95 -33.20
CA GLU A 79 50.44 12.68 -34.50
C GLU A 79 50.24 13.95 -35.35
N GLY A 80 50.51 15.15 -34.80
CA GLY A 80 50.43 16.43 -35.49
C GLY A 80 51.68 16.82 -36.29
N GLY A 81 52.27 15.90 -37.04
CA GLY A 81 53.26 16.23 -38.06
C GLY A 81 52.56 16.72 -39.32
N VAL A 82 52.60 18.03 -39.59
CA VAL A 82 52.19 18.63 -40.87
C VAL A 82 53.20 18.22 -41.94
N GLY A 83 53.05 17.00 -42.45
CA GLY A 83 53.74 16.49 -43.63
C GLY A 83 52.69 16.02 -44.62
N ASP A 84 52.73 16.58 -45.82
CA ASP A 84 51.98 16.23 -47.02
C ASP A 84 51.03 15.03 -46.87
N ILE A 85 49.74 15.32 -46.76
CA ILE A 85 48.70 14.35 -47.12
C ILE A 85 48.81 14.21 -48.64
N GLY A 86 49.74 13.37 -49.08
CA GLY A 86 49.80 12.87 -50.45
C GLY A 86 48.45 12.23 -50.81
N PRO A 87 48.09 12.17 -52.10
CA PRO A 87 46.81 11.62 -52.54
C PRO A 87 46.64 10.25 -51.91
N ALA A 88 45.63 10.09 -51.06
CA ALA A 88 45.34 8.85 -50.37
C ALA A 88 45.18 7.75 -51.43
N VAL A 89 46.24 6.98 -51.65
CA VAL A 89 46.20 5.82 -52.51
C VAL A 89 45.29 4.84 -51.80
N LEU A 90 44.03 4.79 -52.26
CA LEU A 90 43.03 3.79 -51.93
C LEU A 90 43.56 2.43 -52.38
N THR A 91 44.52 1.89 -51.62
CA THR A 91 44.79 0.47 -51.63
C THR A 91 43.48 -0.18 -51.19
N GLY A 92 42.93 -1.10 -51.98
CA GLY A 92 41.60 -1.72 -51.73
C GLY A 92 41.44 -2.41 -50.36
N TYR A 93 42.50 -2.43 -49.54
CA TYR A 93 42.51 -2.83 -48.14
C TYR A 93 41.67 -1.91 -47.25
N GLY A 94 41.73 -0.59 -47.42
CA GLY A 94 40.97 0.35 -46.57
C GLY A 94 39.44 0.20 -46.72
N GLN A 95 38.98 -0.13 -47.92
CA GLN A 95 37.56 -0.38 -48.18
C GLN A 95 37.10 -1.72 -47.56
N ARG A 96 37.97 -2.73 -47.49
CA ARG A 96 37.67 -4.01 -46.82
C ARG A 96 37.65 -3.85 -45.30
N GLU A 97 38.60 -3.10 -44.74
CA GLU A 97 38.68 -2.81 -43.31
C GLU A 97 37.45 -2.00 -42.84
N ALA A 98 37.09 -0.94 -43.56
CA ALA A 98 35.92 -0.12 -43.24
C ALA A 98 34.59 -0.91 -43.33
N ARG A 99 34.47 -1.84 -44.29
CA ARG A 99 33.30 -2.74 -44.37
C ARG A 99 33.28 -3.73 -43.22
N ASN A 100 34.43 -4.30 -42.86
CA ASN A 100 34.51 -5.24 -41.75
C ASN A 100 34.24 -4.56 -40.39
N SER A 101 34.80 -3.36 -40.17
CA SER A 101 34.53 -2.57 -38.96
C SER A 101 33.07 -2.15 -38.87
N LEU A 102 32.44 -1.80 -39.99
CA LEU A 102 31.01 -1.47 -40.04
C LEU A 102 30.14 -2.68 -39.78
N VAL A 103 30.44 -3.84 -40.37
CA VAL A 103 29.72 -5.11 -40.11
C VAL A 103 29.87 -5.50 -38.64
N TRP A 104 31.07 -5.37 -38.07
CA TRP A 104 31.33 -5.66 -36.67
C TRP A 104 30.59 -4.69 -35.74
N ALA A 105 30.61 -3.39 -36.04
CA ALA A 105 29.86 -2.37 -35.29
C ALA A 105 28.34 -2.60 -35.34
N LEU A 106 27.80 -2.96 -36.51
CA LEU A 106 26.39 -3.35 -36.65
C LEU A 106 26.08 -4.64 -35.87
N GLY A 107 26.99 -5.62 -35.89
CA GLY A 107 26.87 -6.85 -35.10
C GLY A 107 26.83 -6.57 -33.60
N CYS A 108 27.77 -5.80 -33.06
CA CYS A 108 27.79 -5.40 -31.65
C CYS A 108 26.56 -4.55 -31.29
N GLY A 109 26.18 -3.59 -32.13
CA GLY A 109 24.98 -2.78 -31.95
C GLY A 109 23.71 -3.63 -31.91
N GLY A 110 23.60 -4.63 -32.79
CA GLY A 110 22.50 -5.59 -32.80
C GLY A 110 22.41 -6.42 -31.53
N VAL A 111 23.55 -6.91 -31.01
CA VAL A 111 23.58 -7.67 -29.75
C VAL A 111 23.18 -6.79 -28.57
N ILE A 112 23.70 -5.55 -28.48
CA ILE A 112 23.32 -4.61 -27.40
C ILE A 112 21.83 -4.28 -27.48
N GLY A 113 21.30 -4.02 -28.68
CA GLY A 113 19.88 -3.77 -28.90
C GLY A 113 19.01 -4.96 -28.47
N LEU A 114 19.41 -6.18 -28.83
CA LEU A 114 18.70 -7.40 -28.44
C LEU A 114 18.71 -7.62 -26.93
N VAL A 115 19.88 -7.47 -26.27
CA VAL A 115 19.98 -7.60 -24.81
C VAL A 115 19.11 -6.55 -24.13
N THR A 116 19.14 -5.30 -24.60
CA THR A 116 18.31 -4.22 -24.06
C THR A 116 16.83 -4.53 -24.23
N ALA A 117 16.40 -5.02 -25.39
CA ALA A 117 15.02 -5.41 -25.65
C ALA A 117 14.57 -6.57 -24.74
N ILE A 118 15.41 -7.59 -24.55
CA ILE A 118 15.13 -8.72 -23.65
C ILE A 118 15.05 -8.21 -22.20
N THR A 119 15.98 -7.37 -21.75
CA THR A 119 15.95 -6.80 -20.40
C THR A 119 14.70 -5.95 -20.20
N LEU A 120 14.29 -5.13 -21.18
CA LEU A 120 13.05 -4.36 -21.12
C LEU A 120 11.83 -5.29 -21.06
N LEU A 121 11.76 -6.34 -21.90
CA LEU A 121 10.67 -7.33 -21.86
C LEU A 121 10.57 -8.05 -20.51
N VAL A 122 11.70 -8.38 -19.89
CA VAL A 122 11.74 -9.07 -18.58
C VAL A 122 11.44 -8.10 -17.44
N THR A 123 11.83 -6.83 -17.55
CA THR A 123 11.60 -5.81 -16.51
C THR A 123 10.28 -5.07 -16.64
N TRP A 124 9.57 -5.22 -17.77
CA TRP A 124 8.24 -4.68 -17.95
C TRP A 124 7.24 -5.48 -17.13
N THR A 125 7.24 -5.24 -15.82
CA THR A 125 6.20 -5.73 -14.93
C THR A 125 4.89 -5.06 -15.31
N GLY A 126 3.87 -5.87 -15.57
CA GLY A 126 2.53 -5.33 -15.80
C GLY A 126 2.06 -4.53 -14.58
N PRO A 127 1.14 -3.55 -14.75
CA PRO A 127 0.70 -2.68 -13.66
C PRO A 127 0.10 -3.45 -12.47
N ARG A 128 -0.52 -4.61 -12.74
CA ARG A 128 -1.02 -5.53 -11.71
C ARG A 128 0.10 -6.16 -10.87
N ARG A 129 1.23 -6.53 -11.49
CA ARG A 129 2.38 -7.08 -10.77
C ARG A 129 3.09 -5.98 -9.96
N ALA A 130 3.24 -4.80 -10.55
CA ALA A 130 3.80 -3.63 -9.86
C ALA A 130 3.02 -3.29 -8.57
N ALA A 131 1.69 -3.40 -8.57
CA ALA A 131 0.88 -3.21 -7.36
C ALA A 131 1.15 -4.23 -6.25
N LEU A 132 1.42 -5.49 -6.61
CA LEU A 132 1.79 -6.54 -5.66
C LEU A 132 3.21 -6.34 -5.12
N ASP A 133 4.13 -5.90 -5.99
CA ASP A 133 5.50 -5.55 -5.61
C ASP A 133 5.50 -4.35 -4.64
N ASP A 134 4.72 -3.30 -4.92
CA ASP A 134 4.51 -2.14 -4.02
C ASP A 134 3.93 -2.57 -2.66
N TYR A 135 2.88 -3.41 -2.69
CA TYR A 135 2.29 -3.94 -1.46
C TYR A 135 3.32 -4.66 -0.57
N THR A 136 4.22 -5.43 -1.17
CA THR A 136 5.23 -6.22 -0.45
C THR A 136 6.54 -5.50 -0.18
N GLU A 137 6.68 -4.24 -0.62
CA GLU A 137 7.92 -3.47 -0.49
C GLU A 137 8.37 -3.37 0.97
N PRO A 138 9.68 -3.52 1.29
CA PRO A 138 10.17 -3.34 2.65
C PRO A 138 9.77 -1.99 3.24
N VAL A 139 9.15 -2.01 4.41
CA VAL A 139 8.75 -0.81 5.14
C VAL A 139 9.99 -0.16 5.76
N ALA A 140 10.20 1.14 5.50
CA ALA A 140 11.38 1.87 5.99
C ALA A 140 11.43 1.98 7.53
N ASN A 141 10.27 2.11 8.19
CA ASN A 141 10.19 2.19 9.64
C ASN A 141 9.97 0.81 10.26
N ASN A 142 11.00 0.29 10.94
CA ASN A 142 10.95 -0.99 11.64
C ASN A 142 10.46 -0.90 13.10
N SER A 143 9.88 0.24 13.53
CA SER A 143 9.28 0.34 14.85
C SER A 143 8.16 -0.70 15.04
N HIS A 144 8.19 -1.40 16.18
CA HIS A 144 7.20 -2.41 16.53
C HIS A 144 5.77 -1.84 16.52
N GLY A 145 4.81 -2.62 16.01
CA GLY A 145 3.41 -2.21 15.81
C GLY A 145 3.15 -1.62 14.43
N TYR A 146 3.92 -0.60 14.04
CA TYR A 146 3.66 0.19 12.82
C TYR A 146 3.92 -0.56 11.52
N ARG A 147 4.92 -1.46 11.50
CA ARG A 147 5.28 -2.18 10.26
C ARG A 147 4.11 -3.00 9.70
N ARG A 148 3.38 -3.71 10.56
CA ARG A 148 2.22 -4.51 10.13
C ARG A 148 1.12 -3.60 9.59
N GLN A 149 0.81 -2.52 10.31
CA GLN A 149 -0.21 -1.56 9.91
C GLN A 149 0.14 -0.92 8.56
N GLN A 150 1.38 -0.46 8.37
CA GLN A 150 1.82 0.18 7.12
C GLN A 150 1.71 -0.76 5.91
N ILE A 151 1.95 -2.06 6.05
CA ILE A 151 1.72 -3.04 4.97
C ILE A 151 0.22 -3.11 4.64
N VAL A 152 -0.62 -3.27 5.66
CA VAL A 152 -2.08 -3.37 5.51
C VAL A 152 -2.66 -2.10 4.89
N GLU A 153 -2.13 -0.92 5.24
CA GLU A 153 -2.58 0.37 4.73
C GLU A 153 -2.29 0.60 3.25
N ARG A 154 -1.41 -0.20 2.62
CA ARG A 154 -1.18 -0.15 1.17
C ARG A 154 -2.33 -0.73 0.36
N GLY A 155 -3.11 -1.65 0.93
CA GLY A 155 -4.33 -2.16 0.31
C GLY A 155 -5.43 -1.10 0.27
N TRP A 156 -6.53 -1.37 -0.44
CA TRP A 156 -7.73 -0.53 -0.38
C TRP A 156 -8.48 -0.65 0.95
N LEU A 157 -8.42 -1.83 1.56
CA LEU A 157 -9.09 -2.14 2.83
C LEU A 157 -8.08 -2.63 3.86
N THR A 158 -8.37 -2.41 5.14
CA THR A 158 -7.54 -2.83 6.28
C THR A 158 -7.67 -4.32 6.64
N THR A 159 -8.55 -5.05 5.95
CA THR A 159 -8.80 -6.48 6.16
C THR A 159 -7.78 -7.39 5.45
N VAL A 160 -6.84 -6.82 4.70
CA VAL A 160 -5.83 -7.58 3.95
C VAL A 160 -4.78 -8.19 4.90
N ALA A 161 -4.35 -9.42 4.62
CA ALA A 161 -3.31 -10.06 5.41
C ALA A 161 -1.93 -9.37 5.22
N PRO A 162 -1.13 -9.14 6.27
CA PRO A 162 0.16 -8.44 6.17
C PRO A 162 1.26 -9.34 5.58
N VAL A 163 1.15 -9.65 4.29
CA VAL A 163 2.13 -10.47 3.56
C VAL A 163 3.29 -9.58 3.10
N THR A 164 4.51 -10.00 3.37
CA THR A 164 5.76 -9.26 3.08
C THR A 164 6.50 -9.78 1.85
N ARG A 165 6.04 -10.88 1.26
CA ARG A 165 6.61 -11.46 0.05
C ARG A 165 5.56 -12.31 -0.64
N MET A 166 5.43 -12.18 -1.95
CA MET A 166 4.47 -12.88 -2.80
C MET A 166 5.20 -13.43 -4.04
N ASP A 167 5.93 -14.52 -3.82
CA ASP A 167 6.61 -15.22 -4.90
C ASP A 167 5.61 -16.14 -5.63
N ASP A 168 5.96 -16.53 -6.86
CA ASP A 168 5.16 -17.41 -7.71
C ASP A 168 3.72 -16.94 -7.94
N VAL A 169 3.50 -15.62 -8.02
CA VAL A 169 2.15 -15.10 -8.21
C VAL A 169 1.64 -15.42 -9.61
N ARG A 170 0.40 -15.87 -9.67
CA ARG A 170 -0.39 -16.01 -10.89
C ARG A 170 -1.50 -15.00 -10.81
N ILE A 171 -1.55 -14.08 -11.78
CA ILE A 171 -2.57 -13.05 -11.87
C ILE A 171 -3.50 -13.46 -13.00
N ALA A 172 -4.79 -13.63 -12.70
CA ALA A 172 -5.82 -13.87 -13.69
C ALA A 172 -6.06 -12.61 -14.52
N ASP A 173 -6.78 -12.76 -15.63
CA ASP A 173 -7.22 -11.62 -16.42
C ASP A 173 -8.14 -10.72 -15.61
N ALA A 174 -8.05 -9.42 -15.91
CA ALA A 174 -8.94 -8.44 -15.31
C ALA A 174 -10.28 -8.49 -16.04
N HIS A 175 -11.37 -8.44 -15.27
CA HIS A 175 -12.71 -8.26 -15.83
C HIS A 175 -13.31 -6.94 -15.34
N ASP A 176 -14.20 -6.39 -16.16
CA ASP A 176 -14.83 -5.10 -15.94
C ASP A 176 -16.08 -5.24 -15.06
N LEU A 177 -16.19 -4.38 -14.06
CA LEU A 177 -17.33 -4.21 -13.17
C LEU A 177 -18.05 -2.89 -13.53
N PRO A 178 -19.23 -2.92 -14.18
CA PRO A 178 -19.88 -1.72 -14.72
C PRO A 178 -20.55 -0.88 -13.63
N LEU A 179 -19.77 -0.14 -12.83
CA LEU A 179 -20.31 0.67 -11.73
C LEU A 179 -21.18 1.85 -12.20
N GLY A 180 -20.94 2.38 -13.39
CA GLY A 180 -21.71 3.50 -13.95
C GLY A 180 -23.20 3.22 -14.14
N SER A 181 -23.61 1.96 -14.39
CA SER A 181 -25.03 1.59 -14.51
C SER A 181 -25.78 1.63 -13.18
N ALA A 182 -25.07 1.56 -12.05
CA ALA A 182 -25.63 1.58 -10.71
C ALA A 182 -25.65 2.97 -10.06
N LYS A 183 -25.39 4.05 -10.81
CA LYS A 183 -25.22 5.41 -10.28
C LYS A 183 -26.39 5.86 -9.40
N ASP A 184 -27.62 5.55 -9.78
CA ASP A 184 -28.81 5.95 -9.04
C ASP A 184 -28.91 5.23 -7.67
N ILE A 185 -28.47 3.97 -7.60
CA ILE A 185 -28.42 3.20 -6.35
C ILE A 185 -27.38 3.82 -5.41
N PHE A 186 -26.18 4.12 -5.89
CA PHE A 186 -25.13 4.77 -5.08
C PHE A 186 -25.54 6.18 -4.63
N ALA A 187 -26.30 6.93 -5.44
CA ALA A 187 -26.85 8.22 -5.06
C ALA A 187 -27.88 8.10 -3.92
N GLU A 188 -28.74 7.07 -3.94
CA GLU A 188 -29.65 6.76 -2.83
C GLU A 188 -28.86 6.37 -1.56
N LEU A 189 -27.83 5.53 -1.72
CA LEU A 189 -26.95 5.10 -0.62
C LEU A 189 -26.15 6.26 -0.02
N ALA A 190 -25.92 7.37 -0.73
CA ALA A 190 -25.22 8.53 -0.18
C ALA A 190 -25.93 9.15 1.04
N ALA A 191 -27.26 9.01 1.11
CA ALA A 191 -28.06 9.46 2.25
C ALA A 191 -28.13 8.42 3.39
N LEU A 192 -27.59 7.22 3.17
CA LEU A 192 -27.68 6.08 4.09
C LEU A 192 -26.28 5.64 4.54
N GLN A 193 -26.21 5.06 5.72
CA GLN A 193 -24.99 4.43 6.23
C GLN A 193 -25.28 2.98 6.58
N PRO A 194 -24.35 2.05 6.29
CA PRO A 194 -24.48 0.68 6.74
C PRO A 194 -24.30 0.64 8.26
N LEU A 195 -25.20 -0.06 8.95
CA LEU A 195 -25.06 -0.31 10.38
C LEU A 195 -24.17 -1.55 10.56
N VAL A 196 -22.98 -1.42 11.17
CA VAL A 196 -21.99 -2.52 11.24
C VAL A 196 -22.56 -3.79 11.91
N ASP A 197 -23.43 -3.61 12.91
CA ASP A 197 -23.98 -4.73 13.70
C ASP A 197 -25.27 -5.32 13.11
N LYS A 198 -25.82 -4.73 12.05
CA LYS A 198 -27.14 -5.06 11.49
C LYS A 198 -27.09 -5.05 9.97
N PRO A 199 -27.65 -6.04 9.25
CA PRO A 199 -27.64 -6.07 7.78
C PRO A 199 -28.64 -5.06 7.17
N VAL A 200 -28.50 -3.77 7.50
CA VAL A 200 -29.40 -2.67 7.13
C VAL A 200 -28.60 -1.39 6.86
N TRP A 201 -29.09 -0.66 5.87
CA TRP A 201 -28.68 0.70 5.52
C TRP A 201 -29.75 1.67 6.02
N ALA A 202 -29.34 2.72 6.72
CA ALA A 202 -30.28 3.70 7.25
C ALA A 202 -29.62 5.08 7.39
N ALA A 203 -30.44 6.12 7.47
CA ALA A 203 -29.95 7.45 7.83
C ALA A 203 -29.26 7.43 9.21
N SER A 204 -28.18 8.19 9.37
CA SER A 204 -27.39 8.20 10.61
C SER A 204 -28.22 8.58 11.85
N GLU A 205 -29.21 9.46 11.69
CA GLU A 205 -30.12 9.90 12.75
C GLU A 205 -31.07 8.79 13.23
N ALA A 206 -31.36 7.81 12.37
CA ALA A 206 -32.26 6.69 12.69
C ALA A 206 -31.53 5.52 13.38
N ALA A 207 -30.20 5.53 13.45
CA ALA A 207 -29.39 4.41 13.92
C ALA A 207 -29.77 3.93 15.33
N SER A 208 -29.94 4.86 16.28
CA SER A 208 -30.29 4.53 17.67
C SER A 208 -31.71 3.96 17.80
N GLU A 209 -32.65 4.47 17.00
CA GLU A 209 -34.03 3.99 17.03
C GLU A 209 -34.15 2.59 16.39
N ILE A 210 -33.41 2.35 15.31
CA ILE A 210 -33.30 1.04 14.68
C ILE A 210 -32.71 0.03 15.67
N ALA A 211 -31.62 0.38 16.37
CA ALA A 211 -31.02 -0.49 17.38
C ALA A 211 -32.03 -0.87 18.50
N ARG A 212 -32.88 0.07 18.91
CA ARG A 212 -33.93 -0.15 19.93
C ARG A 212 -35.07 -1.06 19.45
N ARG A 213 -35.49 -0.90 18.19
CA ARG A 213 -36.63 -1.63 17.62
C ARG A 213 -36.24 -2.95 16.94
N TRP A 214 -34.95 -3.20 16.76
CA TRP A 214 -34.46 -4.39 16.08
C TRP A 214 -34.81 -5.67 16.83
N ASP A 215 -35.53 -6.58 16.18
CA ASP A 215 -35.81 -7.91 16.72
C ASP A 215 -34.88 -8.95 16.08
N GLY A 216 -33.97 -9.51 16.88
CA GLY A 216 -33.04 -10.55 16.43
C GLY A 216 -33.70 -11.86 16.00
N LYS A 217 -34.99 -12.06 16.30
CA LYS A 217 -35.75 -13.25 15.88
C LYS A 217 -36.38 -13.11 14.51
N LYS A 218 -36.55 -11.88 14.01
CA LYS A 218 -37.16 -11.61 12.71
C LYS A 218 -36.11 -11.60 11.61
N SER A 219 -36.54 -11.88 10.39
CA SER A 219 -35.66 -11.70 9.23
C SER A 219 -35.29 -10.21 9.07
N PRO A 220 -34.12 -9.89 8.46
CA PRO A 220 -33.75 -8.52 8.17
C PRO A 220 -34.81 -7.76 7.36
N ALA A 221 -35.44 -8.42 6.39
CA ALA A 221 -36.48 -7.82 5.55
C ALA A 221 -37.73 -7.47 6.37
N ASP A 222 -38.16 -8.35 7.26
CA ASP A 222 -39.32 -8.10 8.14
C ASP A 222 -39.05 -6.98 9.14
N ASN A 223 -37.83 -6.91 9.67
CA ASN A 223 -37.41 -5.81 10.54
C ASN A 223 -37.45 -4.48 9.77
N VAL A 224 -36.90 -4.42 8.56
CA VAL A 224 -36.94 -3.22 7.72
C VAL A 224 -38.37 -2.82 7.39
N ALA A 225 -39.23 -3.76 6.99
CA ALA A 225 -40.64 -3.50 6.71
C ALA A 225 -41.40 -2.95 7.94
N ALA A 226 -41.09 -3.46 9.15
CA ALA A 226 -41.67 -2.95 10.39
C ALA A 226 -41.18 -1.54 10.74
N LEU A 227 -39.91 -1.22 10.45
CA LEU A 227 -39.31 0.10 10.68
C LEU A 227 -39.87 1.15 9.69
N THR A 228 -40.11 0.77 8.44
CA THR A 228 -40.59 1.69 7.39
C THR A 228 -42.10 1.86 7.37
N LYS A 229 -42.86 0.99 8.06
CA LYS A 229 -44.35 0.98 8.07
C LYS A 229 -44.98 2.33 8.40
N ASP A 230 -44.39 3.10 9.32
CA ASP A 230 -44.91 4.39 9.75
C ASP A 230 -44.48 5.55 8.83
N GLY A 231 -43.66 5.28 7.80
CA GLY A 231 -43.11 6.28 6.88
C GLY A 231 -42.08 7.23 7.50
N LYS A 232 -41.74 7.03 8.78
CA LYS A 232 -40.84 7.92 9.54
C LYS A 232 -39.36 7.60 9.40
N MET A 233 -39.02 6.41 8.90
CA MET A 233 -37.64 5.94 8.79
C MET A 233 -37.38 5.45 7.37
N VAL A 234 -36.27 5.90 6.78
CA VAL A 234 -35.74 5.37 5.52
C VAL A 234 -34.70 4.33 5.88
N ALA A 235 -34.98 3.07 5.53
CA ALA A 235 -34.09 1.95 5.75
C ALA A 235 -34.21 0.95 4.60
N LEU A 236 -33.08 0.36 4.20
CA LEU A 236 -33.00 -0.70 3.20
C LEU A 236 -32.31 -1.92 3.81
N ALA A 237 -32.81 -3.12 3.54
CA ALA A 237 -32.09 -4.32 3.91
C ALA A 237 -30.83 -4.46 3.04
N HIS A 238 -29.71 -4.92 3.61
CA HIS A 238 -28.47 -5.09 2.86
C HIS A 238 -28.64 -6.01 1.65
N ALA A 239 -29.41 -7.10 1.79
CA ALA A 239 -29.75 -7.99 0.69
C ALA A 239 -30.57 -7.32 -0.42
N GLN A 240 -31.40 -6.31 -0.11
CA GLN A 240 -32.11 -5.55 -1.14
C GLN A 240 -31.15 -4.65 -1.93
N VAL A 241 -30.15 -4.07 -1.26
CA VAL A 241 -29.11 -3.28 -1.94
C VAL A 241 -28.30 -4.16 -2.89
N ILE A 242 -27.90 -5.36 -2.45
CA ILE A 242 -27.20 -6.34 -3.31
C ILE A 242 -28.07 -6.72 -4.51
N ALA A 243 -29.34 -7.10 -4.29
CA ALA A 243 -30.24 -7.47 -5.38
C ALA A 243 -30.43 -6.35 -6.41
N ARG A 244 -30.52 -5.08 -5.97
CA ARG A 244 -30.57 -3.94 -6.89
C ARG A 244 -29.29 -3.77 -7.69
N LEU A 245 -28.12 -4.01 -7.08
CA LEU A 245 -26.84 -3.98 -7.81
C LEU A 245 -26.75 -5.12 -8.83
N GLU A 246 -27.24 -6.31 -8.49
CA GLU A 246 -27.32 -7.44 -9.43
C GLU A 246 -28.18 -7.14 -10.66
N GLU A 247 -29.28 -6.43 -10.49
CA GLU A 247 -30.12 -5.95 -11.60
C GLU A 247 -29.36 -5.04 -12.59
N THR A 248 -28.25 -4.43 -12.16
CA THR A 248 -27.37 -3.60 -13.01
C THR A 248 -26.24 -4.36 -13.68
N GLY A 249 -26.16 -5.68 -13.47
CA GLY A 249 -25.14 -6.57 -14.03
C GLY A 249 -23.91 -6.78 -13.16
N ILE A 250 -23.97 -6.40 -11.87
CA ILE A 250 -22.87 -6.60 -10.90
C ILE A 250 -23.07 -7.94 -10.18
N GLU A 251 -22.07 -8.81 -10.11
CA GLU A 251 -22.23 -10.08 -9.38
C GLU A 251 -22.33 -9.85 -7.86
N THR A 252 -23.02 -10.76 -7.15
CA THR A 252 -23.23 -10.70 -5.70
C THR A 252 -21.93 -10.44 -4.92
N GLU A 253 -20.88 -11.21 -5.21
CA GLU A 253 -19.59 -11.11 -4.52
C GLU A 253 -18.89 -9.76 -4.76
N GLU A 254 -19.11 -9.17 -5.93
CA GLU A 254 -18.50 -7.91 -6.34
C GLU A 254 -19.26 -6.72 -5.75
N ALA A 255 -20.59 -6.81 -5.71
CA ALA A 255 -21.43 -5.89 -4.97
C ALA A 255 -20.98 -5.84 -3.51
N GLU A 256 -20.83 -6.99 -2.84
CA GLU A 256 -20.31 -7.04 -1.48
C GLU A 256 -18.94 -6.38 -1.35
N LEU A 257 -18.02 -6.68 -2.28
CA LEU A 257 -16.67 -6.15 -2.29
C LEU A 257 -16.66 -4.61 -2.40
N VAL A 258 -17.52 -4.02 -3.24
CA VAL A 258 -17.65 -2.56 -3.36
C VAL A 258 -18.32 -1.97 -2.12
N LEU A 259 -19.36 -2.62 -1.58
CA LEU A 259 -20.06 -2.13 -0.39
C LEU A 259 -19.18 -2.12 0.87
N ARG A 260 -18.10 -2.92 0.91
CA ARG A 260 -17.11 -2.87 2.02
C ARG A 260 -16.42 -1.52 2.19
N PHE A 261 -16.33 -0.69 1.14
CA PHE A 261 -15.81 0.68 1.27
C PHE A 261 -16.68 1.57 2.15
N TYR A 262 -17.97 1.26 2.29
CA TYR A 262 -18.85 2.00 3.20
C TYR A 262 -18.61 1.63 4.67
N GLY A 263 -18.00 0.48 4.94
CA GLY A 263 -17.66 0.04 6.29
C GLY A 263 -16.49 0.80 6.93
N PRO A 264 -16.13 0.44 8.18
CA PRO A 264 -15.03 1.06 8.92
C PRO A 264 -13.64 0.60 8.43
N ASN A 265 -13.58 -0.33 7.49
CA ASN A 265 -12.35 -1.02 7.09
C ASN A 265 -11.63 -0.37 5.91
N ALA A 266 -11.98 0.85 5.51
CA ALA A 266 -11.23 1.57 4.47
C ALA A 266 -9.83 1.91 4.99
N SER A 267 -8.78 1.57 4.23
CA SER A 267 -7.42 2.00 4.54
C SER A 267 -7.27 3.52 4.31
N PRO A 268 -6.16 4.16 4.70
CA PRO A 268 -5.88 5.55 4.31
C PRO A 268 -5.96 5.77 2.78
N ALA A 269 -5.50 4.80 1.98
CA ALA A 269 -5.63 4.86 0.52
C ALA A 269 -7.09 4.69 0.06
N GLY A 270 -7.84 3.78 0.68
CA GLY A 270 -9.26 3.57 0.40
C GLY A 270 -10.19 4.61 0.99
N ALA A 271 -9.72 5.48 1.89
CA ALA A 271 -10.55 6.46 2.58
C ALA A 271 -11.10 7.50 1.61
N GLU A 272 -10.31 7.94 0.62
CA GLU A 272 -10.79 8.89 -0.39
C GLU A 272 -11.83 8.23 -1.31
N ILE A 273 -11.61 6.96 -1.71
CA ILE A 273 -12.60 6.16 -2.46
C ILE A 273 -13.91 6.06 -1.68
N ALA A 274 -13.83 5.64 -0.42
CA ALA A 274 -14.98 5.50 0.46
C ALA A 274 -15.72 6.82 0.66
N LYS A 275 -14.99 7.94 0.77
CA LYS A 275 -15.57 9.28 0.89
C LYS A 275 -16.35 9.67 -0.39
N ARG A 276 -15.78 9.44 -1.56
CA ARG A 276 -16.44 9.74 -2.86
C ARG A 276 -17.68 8.88 -3.09
N LEU A 277 -17.59 7.56 -2.83
CA LEU A 277 -18.73 6.66 -2.89
C LEU A 277 -19.86 7.09 -1.93
N ARG A 278 -19.52 7.48 -0.69
CA ARG A 278 -20.49 8.03 0.28
C ARG A 278 -21.08 9.38 -0.14
N ALA A 279 -20.40 10.13 -1.01
CA ALA A 279 -20.94 11.36 -1.61
C ALA A 279 -21.86 11.08 -2.82
N GLY A 280 -22.05 9.81 -3.19
CA GLY A 280 -22.82 9.41 -4.38
C GLY A 280 -22.05 9.57 -5.70
N GLU A 281 -20.74 9.86 -5.63
CA GLU A 281 -19.88 9.83 -6.80
C GLU A 281 -19.52 8.37 -7.11
N VAL A 282 -19.66 7.99 -8.38
CA VAL A 282 -19.42 6.63 -8.85
C VAL A 282 -18.46 6.66 -10.04
N PRO A 283 -17.46 5.78 -10.11
CA PRO A 283 -16.61 5.64 -11.29
C PRO A 283 -17.39 5.04 -12.45
N ASP A 284 -16.90 5.20 -13.68
CA ASP A 284 -17.52 4.62 -14.87
C ASP A 284 -17.54 3.09 -14.76
N ARG A 285 -16.40 2.52 -14.32
CA ARG A 285 -16.27 1.09 -14.01
C ARG A 285 -15.17 0.85 -12.98
N ALA A 286 -15.12 -0.37 -12.47
CA ALA A 286 -13.98 -0.91 -11.77
C ALA A 286 -13.41 -2.08 -12.57
N GLU A 287 -12.15 -2.40 -12.35
CA GLU A 287 -11.57 -3.64 -12.88
C GLU A 287 -11.05 -4.47 -11.72
N ILE A 288 -11.39 -5.77 -11.73
CA ILE A 288 -10.99 -6.71 -10.71
C ILE A 288 -10.11 -7.78 -11.36
N ALA A 289 -8.99 -8.10 -10.72
CA ALA A 289 -8.15 -9.22 -11.14
C ALA A 289 -7.85 -10.11 -9.94
N SER A 290 -8.22 -11.38 -10.04
CA SER A 290 -7.86 -12.37 -9.02
C SER A 290 -6.38 -12.74 -9.12
N PHE A 291 -5.76 -13.06 -8.00
CA PHE A 291 -4.40 -13.59 -7.98
C PHE A 291 -4.24 -14.66 -6.91
N SER A 292 -3.29 -15.57 -7.12
CA SER A 292 -2.94 -16.59 -6.15
C SER A 292 -1.47 -16.99 -6.27
N GLY A 293 -0.94 -17.59 -5.22
CA GLY A 293 0.42 -18.11 -5.18
C GLY A 293 0.62 -18.99 -3.97
N MET A 294 1.69 -19.78 -4.01
CA MET A 294 1.95 -20.75 -2.95
C MET A 294 3.06 -20.30 -2.00
N ASP A 295 3.96 -19.41 -2.43
CA ASP A 295 5.14 -19.03 -1.66
C ASP A 295 5.05 -17.59 -1.12
N GLY A 296 4.09 -17.38 -0.21
CA GLY A 296 3.90 -16.13 0.52
C GLY A 296 4.62 -16.11 1.86
N LYS A 297 4.98 -14.93 2.36
CA LYS A 297 5.49 -14.74 3.74
C LYS A 297 4.59 -13.83 4.56
N LEU A 298 3.77 -14.41 5.44
CA LEU A 298 2.90 -13.67 6.35
C LEU A 298 3.70 -13.11 7.53
N LEU A 299 3.53 -11.82 7.82
CA LEU A 299 4.13 -11.17 8.98
C LEU A 299 3.24 -11.35 10.21
N MET A 300 3.70 -12.14 11.17
CA MET A 300 3.00 -12.38 12.44
C MET A 300 3.70 -11.67 13.59
N ASP A 301 2.92 -11.04 14.47
CA ASP A 301 3.41 -10.45 15.71
C ASP A 301 3.42 -11.50 16.84
N HIS A 302 4.59 -11.76 17.41
CA HIS A 302 4.81 -12.66 18.53
C HIS A 302 5.31 -11.87 19.75
N GLY A 303 4.42 -11.10 20.36
CA GLY A 303 4.71 -10.37 21.60
C GLY A 303 5.77 -9.28 21.44
N GLY A 304 5.72 -8.52 20.34
CA GLY A 304 6.70 -7.46 20.06
C GLY A 304 7.88 -7.93 19.22
N HIS A 305 7.86 -9.14 18.67
CA HIS A 305 8.81 -9.57 17.64
C HIS A 305 8.05 -10.05 16.41
N TYR A 306 8.45 -9.56 15.23
CA TYR A 306 7.87 -10.01 13.99
C TYR A 306 8.55 -11.27 13.48
N LYS A 307 7.77 -12.31 13.21
CA LYS A 307 8.21 -13.53 12.51
C LYS A 307 7.49 -13.64 11.17
N GLN A 308 8.22 -14.08 10.16
CA GLN A 308 7.65 -14.41 8.86
C GLN A 308 7.32 -15.89 8.81
N TRP A 309 6.11 -16.21 8.35
CA TRP A 309 5.64 -17.58 8.21
C TRP A 309 5.28 -17.87 6.76
N PRO A 310 5.69 -19.03 6.22
CA PRO A 310 5.34 -19.43 4.86
C PRO A 310 3.84 -19.71 4.77
N VAL A 311 3.16 -19.12 3.79
CA VAL A 311 1.72 -19.28 3.58
C VAL A 311 1.40 -19.40 2.09
N GLU A 312 0.36 -20.17 1.78
CA GLU A 312 -0.35 -20.04 0.51
C GLU A 312 -1.24 -18.81 0.58
N TYR A 313 -1.47 -18.16 -0.56
CA TYR A 313 -2.24 -16.93 -0.61
C TYR A 313 -3.12 -16.84 -1.86
N GLU A 314 -4.27 -16.21 -1.68
CA GLU A 314 -5.23 -15.87 -2.73
C GLU A 314 -5.79 -14.48 -2.44
N GLY A 315 -6.10 -13.72 -3.48
CA GLY A 315 -6.59 -12.35 -3.30
C GLY A 315 -7.17 -11.75 -4.57
N ARG A 316 -7.60 -10.49 -4.44
CA ARG A 316 -8.16 -9.69 -5.52
C ARG A 316 -7.45 -8.34 -5.56
N LEU A 317 -7.04 -7.94 -6.75
CA LEU A 317 -6.65 -6.57 -7.08
C LEU A 317 -7.88 -5.83 -7.60
N LEU A 318 -7.97 -4.55 -7.27
CA LEU A 318 -9.01 -3.65 -7.75
C LEU A 318 -8.36 -2.37 -8.24
N ARG A 319 -8.83 -1.83 -9.36
CA ARG A 319 -8.64 -0.42 -9.74
C ARG A 319 -9.97 0.21 -10.14
N PHE A 320 -10.08 1.52 -9.98
CA PHE A 320 -11.23 2.29 -10.44
C PHE A 320 -10.89 2.99 -11.75
N VAL A 321 -11.85 3.05 -12.66
CA VAL A 321 -11.70 3.68 -13.98
C VAL A 321 -12.80 4.71 -14.15
N GLY A 322 -12.41 5.95 -14.40
CA GLY A 322 -13.30 7.08 -14.62
C GLY A 322 -12.58 8.40 -14.33
N ASP A 323 -13.17 9.50 -14.77
CA ASP A 323 -12.55 10.81 -14.59
C ASP A 323 -12.39 11.18 -13.11
N GLY A 324 -11.19 11.64 -12.74
CA GLY A 324 -10.79 11.95 -11.37
C GLY A 324 -10.65 10.75 -10.43
N TRP A 325 -10.87 9.50 -10.85
CA TRP A 325 -10.67 8.31 -10.01
C TRP A 325 -9.22 7.80 -10.06
N PRO A 326 -8.69 7.24 -8.96
CA PRO A 326 -7.34 6.70 -8.96
C PRO A 326 -7.27 5.43 -9.83
N GLY A 327 -6.48 5.50 -10.91
CA GLY A 327 -6.30 4.41 -11.86
C GLY A 327 -5.27 3.35 -11.45
N GLU A 328 -4.75 3.42 -10.22
CA GLU A 328 -3.78 2.47 -9.68
C GLU A 328 -4.45 1.16 -9.23
N TRP A 329 -3.74 0.06 -9.44
CA TRP A 329 -4.14 -1.23 -8.89
C TRP A 329 -3.72 -1.31 -7.43
N ARG A 330 -4.60 -1.78 -6.55
CA ARG A 330 -4.23 -2.18 -5.17
C ARG A 330 -4.99 -3.42 -4.75
N ILE A 331 -4.46 -4.10 -3.73
CA ILE A 331 -5.08 -5.28 -3.13
C ILE A 331 -6.34 -4.84 -2.35
N ILE A 332 -7.48 -5.48 -2.62
CA ILE A 332 -8.71 -5.29 -1.84
C ILE A 332 -9.01 -6.47 -0.91
N GLU A 333 -8.65 -7.68 -1.33
CA GLU A 333 -8.74 -8.88 -0.50
C GLU A 333 -7.45 -9.68 -0.60
N LEU A 334 -7.01 -10.23 0.53
CA LEU A 334 -5.89 -11.14 0.59
C LEU A 334 -6.09 -12.11 1.75
N ARG A 335 -6.33 -13.37 1.39
CA ARG A 335 -6.52 -14.49 2.29
C ARG A 335 -5.28 -15.35 2.27
N THR A 336 -4.95 -15.95 3.42
CA THR A 336 -3.77 -16.79 3.56
C THR A 336 -4.15 -18.11 4.21
N ARG A 337 -3.53 -19.20 3.77
CA ARG A 337 -3.64 -20.53 4.38
C ARG A 337 -2.26 -20.99 4.82
N SER A 338 -2.14 -21.49 6.04
CA SER A 338 -0.89 -22.09 6.49
C SER A 338 -0.61 -23.32 5.64
N ARG A 339 0.61 -23.44 5.11
CA ARG A 339 1.11 -24.74 4.63
C ARG A 339 1.20 -25.64 5.86
N GLY A 340 0.64 -26.85 5.76
CA GLY A 340 0.31 -27.72 6.90
C GLY A 340 1.42 -27.83 7.95
N GLN A 341 0.99 -27.72 9.21
CA GLN A 341 1.62 -28.42 10.33
C GLN A 341 0.93 -29.76 10.53
#